data_AF-A0A8B9WZ29-F1
#
_entry.id   AF-A0A8B9WZ29-F1
#
_cell.length_a   1.000
_cell.length_b   1.000
_cell.length_c   1.000
_cell.angle_alpha   90.00
_cell.angle_beta   90.00
_cell.angle_gamma   90.00
#
_symmetry.space_group_name_H-M   'P 1'
#
loop_
_entity.id
_entity.type
_entity.pdbx_description
1 polymer ?
#
loop_
_entity_poly.entity_id
_entity_poly.type
_entity_poly.pdbx_seq_one_letter_code
_entity_poly.pdbx_strand_id
1 'polypeptide(L)'
;MVNSNYFAMDLLYIIPTHIQAARAGNIHAILLYRRKLDEEIKPILLLGSTIPLCSAQWERMFNTSRIPGEETDTIQHLRDSKHIAAFHRAATSRSGSTTTAGC
;
A
#
# COMPACT_ATOMS: atom_id res chain seq x y z
N MET A 1 -2.73 19.09 -1.78
CA MET A 1 -3.04 17.93 -0.93
C MET A 1 -2.74 18.27 0.51
N VAL A 2 -3.73 18.80 1.26
CA VAL A 2 -3.54 19.19 2.69
C VAL A 2 -4.80 18.88 3.50
N ASN A 3 -6.00 19.02 2.90
CA ASN A 3 -7.26 19.01 3.67
C ASN A 3 -7.87 17.62 3.90
N SER A 4 -7.52 16.62 3.08
CA SER A 4 -8.19 15.30 3.07
C SER A 4 -7.24 14.12 3.09
N ASN A 5 -5.94 14.37 3.22
CA ASN A 5 -4.93 13.30 3.27
C ASN A 5 -4.46 13.12 4.69
N TYR A 6 -4.40 11.87 5.12
CA TYR A 6 -3.92 11.47 6.43
C TYR A 6 -2.55 10.78 6.29
N PHE A 7 -1.66 11.00 7.24
CA PHE A 7 -0.35 10.35 7.28
C PHE A 7 -0.12 9.74 8.66
N ALA A 8 0.58 8.60 8.68
CA ALA A 8 1.07 7.96 9.89
C ALA A 8 2.54 7.59 9.67
N MET A 9 3.34 7.59 10.74
CA MET A 9 4.75 7.24 10.71
C MET A 9 4.98 5.95 11.49
N ASP A 10 5.57 4.95 10.83
CA ASP A 10 5.79 3.60 11.35
C ASP A 10 6.81 3.56 12.52
N LEU A 11 7.85 4.41 12.47
CA LEU A 11 8.98 4.37 13.41
C LEU A 11 9.35 5.76 13.95
N LEU A 12 8.38 6.42 14.61
CA LEU A 12 8.53 7.78 15.15
C LEU A 12 9.75 7.98 16.07
N TYR A 13 10.19 6.93 16.78
CA TYR A 13 11.27 7.02 17.79
C TYR A 13 12.45 6.08 17.54
N ILE A 14 12.44 5.32 16.44
CA ILE A 14 13.47 4.32 16.16
C ILE A 14 13.97 4.48 14.73
N ILE A 15 15.25 4.81 14.56
CA ILE A 15 15.88 4.83 13.24
C ILE A 15 16.87 3.66 13.20
N PRO A 16 16.47 2.49 12.66
CA PRO A 16 17.29 1.28 12.72
C PRO A 16 18.58 1.40 11.89
N THR A 17 18.58 2.27 10.88
CA THR A 17 19.75 2.57 10.05
C THR A 17 19.62 3.96 9.43
N HIS A 18 20.75 4.66 9.26
CA HIS A 18 20.80 5.95 8.58
C HIS A 18 20.73 5.83 7.05
N ILE A 19 20.92 4.64 6.49
CA ILE A 19 20.88 4.39 5.05
C ILE A 19 19.43 4.37 4.55
N GLN A 20 19.04 5.36 3.74
CA GLN A 20 17.67 5.48 3.22
C GLN A 20 17.25 4.28 2.38
N ALA A 21 18.15 3.75 1.53
CA ALA A 21 17.87 2.59 0.71
C ALA A 21 17.55 1.33 1.53
N ALA A 22 18.25 1.13 2.65
CA ALA A 22 17.97 0.02 3.55
C ALA A 22 16.59 0.16 4.22
N ARG A 23 16.19 1.37 4.62
CA ARG A 23 14.83 1.63 5.15
C ARG A 23 13.76 1.44 4.08
N ALA A 24 14.01 1.91 2.86
CA ALA A 24 13.11 1.72 1.73
C ALA A 24 12.94 0.24 1.37
N GLY A 25 13.95 -0.60 1.63
CA GLY A 25 13.87 -2.05 1.49
C GLY A 25 12.75 -2.71 2.30
N ASN A 26 12.23 -2.06 3.35
CA ASN A 26 11.05 -2.52 4.08
C ASN A 26 9.77 -2.55 3.22
N ILE A 27 9.81 -1.99 2.00
CA ILE A 27 8.78 -2.19 0.97
C ILE A 27 8.48 -3.67 0.72
N HIS A 28 9.46 -4.56 0.93
CA HIS A 28 9.26 -6.01 0.81
C HIS A 28 8.15 -6.52 1.74
N ALA A 29 8.08 -6.05 2.99
CA ALA A 29 7.05 -6.45 3.94
C ALA A 29 5.65 -6.04 3.47
N ILE A 30 5.52 -4.86 2.87
CA ILE A 30 4.26 -4.36 2.28
C ILE A 30 3.84 -5.22 1.10
N LEU A 31 4.78 -5.68 0.26
CA LEU A 31 4.49 -6.58 -0.86
C LEU A 31 4.07 -7.98 -0.40
N LEU A 32 4.67 -8.50 0.67
CA LEU A 32 4.21 -9.74 1.30
C LEU A 32 2.80 -9.57 1.87
N TYR A 33 2.51 -8.41 2.46
CA TYR A 33 1.18 -8.11 2.97
C TYR A 33 0.12 -8.06 1.86
N ARG A 34 0.45 -7.46 0.71
CA ARG A 34 -0.41 -7.51 -0.48
C ARG A 34 -0.78 -8.95 -0.86
N ARG A 35 0.22 -9.84 -0.94
CA ARG A 35 -0.03 -11.25 -1.28
C ARG A 35 -0.99 -11.92 -0.30
N LYS A 36 -0.80 -11.67 1.01
CA LYS A 36 -1.71 -12.19 2.04
C LYS A 36 -3.13 -11.66 1.91
N LEU A 37 -3.31 -10.45 1.40
CA LEU A 37 -4.61 -9.80 1.20
C LEU A 37 -5.35 -10.31 -0.04
N ASP A 38 -4.62 -10.70 -1.08
CA ASP A 38 -5.16 -11.44 -2.21
C ASP A 38 -5.51 -12.90 -1.82
N GLU A 39 -4.83 -13.43 -0.79
CA GLU A 39 -5.16 -14.68 -0.09
C GLU A 39 -6.17 -14.44 1.06
N GLU A 40 -6.33 -15.40 1.97
CA GLU A 40 -7.26 -15.29 3.10
C GLU A 40 -6.61 -14.61 4.32
N ILE A 41 -7.07 -13.41 4.67
CA ILE A 41 -6.74 -12.73 5.93
C ILE A 41 -7.82 -13.04 6.97
N LYS A 42 -7.39 -13.37 8.20
CA LYS A 42 -8.32 -13.52 9.33
C LYS A 42 -9.15 -12.24 9.53
N PRO A 43 -10.47 -12.35 9.70
CA PRO A 43 -11.32 -11.19 9.87
C PRO A 43 -10.91 -10.39 11.12
N ILE A 44 -10.93 -9.07 10.99
CA ILE A 44 -10.68 -8.18 12.12
C ILE A 44 -11.94 -8.15 12.97
N LEU A 45 -11.78 -8.46 14.25
CA LEU A 45 -12.86 -8.49 15.22
C LEU A 45 -12.87 -7.20 16.03
N LEU A 46 -14.05 -6.65 16.30
CA LEU A 46 -14.20 -5.44 17.08
C LEU A 46 -13.76 -5.68 18.53
N LEU A 47 -12.67 -5.04 18.98
CA LEU A 47 -12.19 -5.07 20.38
C LEU A 47 -12.09 -6.48 21.01
N GLY A 48 -11.73 -7.50 20.22
CA GLY A 48 -11.64 -8.88 20.70
C GLY A 48 -12.98 -9.60 20.92
N SER A 49 -14.08 -9.01 20.45
CA SER A 49 -15.40 -9.66 20.39
C SER A 49 -15.48 -10.74 19.31
N THR A 50 -16.65 -11.35 19.14
CA THR A 50 -16.97 -12.28 18.04
C THR A 50 -17.55 -11.59 16.80
N ILE A 51 -17.67 -10.25 16.81
CA ILE A 51 -18.31 -9.50 15.72
C ILE A 51 -17.25 -9.09 14.68
N PRO A 52 -17.36 -9.57 13.43
CA PRO A 52 -16.43 -9.20 12.36
C PRO A 52 -16.71 -7.78 11.83
N LEU A 53 -15.64 -7.06 11.50
CA LEU A 53 -15.70 -5.78 10.80
C LEU A 53 -15.70 -5.97 9.28
N CYS A 54 -16.33 -5.03 8.56
CA CYS A 54 -16.32 -5.02 7.10
C CYS A 54 -14.91 -4.79 6.55
N SER A 55 -14.46 -5.68 5.67
CA SER A 55 -13.15 -5.61 5.02
C SER A 55 -13.18 -5.07 3.57
N ALA A 56 -14.32 -4.58 3.08
CA ALA A 56 -14.47 -4.13 1.69
C ALA A 56 -13.53 -2.97 1.29
N GLN A 57 -13.06 -2.17 2.26
CA GLN A 57 -12.14 -1.07 1.98
C GLN A 57 -10.70 -1.54 1.67
N TRP A 58 -10.32 -2.73 2.13
CA TRP A 58 -8.95 -3.23 2.03
C TRP A 58 -8.54 -3.53 0.59
N GLU A 59 -9.50 -3.84 -0.28
CA GLU A 59 -9.29 -3.98 -1.74
C GLU A 59 -8.69 -2.72 -2.37
N ARG A 60 -8.99 -1.53 -1.81
CA ARG A 60 -8.53 -0.25 -2.36
C ARG A 60 -7.17 0.21 -1.83
N MET A 61 -6.52 -0.56 -0.97
CA MET A 61 -5.23 -0.18 -0.39
C MET A 61 -4.10 -0.23 -1.42
N PHE A 62 -4.18 -1.17 -2.38
CA PHE A 62 -3.22 -1.29 -3.48
C PHE A 62 -3.88 -0.92 -4.81
N ASN A 63 -3.03 -0.54 -5.77
CA ASN A 63 -3.42 -0.25 -7.16
C ASN A 63 -4.59 0.73 -7.33
N THR A 64 -4.80 1.62 -6.36
CA THR A 64 -5.91 2.57 -6.39
C THR A 64 -5.37 3.99 -6.41
N SER A 65 -5.96 4.82 -7.27
CA SER A 65 -5.63 6.24 -7.35
C SER A 65 -6.89 7.08 -7.53
N ARG A 66 -6.81 8.34 -7.10
CA ARG A 66 -7.85 9.35 -7.31
C ARG A 66 -7.55 10.09 -8.60
N ILE A 67 -8.49 10.08 -9.54
CA ILE A 67 -8.41 10.85 -10.78
C ILE A 67 -9.23 12.13 -10.59
N PRO A 68 -8.61 13.31 -10.73
CA PRO A 68 -9.33 14.56 -10.64
C PRO A 68 -10.33 14.70 -11.79
N GLY A 69 -11.56 15.11 -11.48
CA GLY A 69 -12.60 15.47 -12.46
C GLY A 69 -12.96 16.94 -12.36
N GLU A 70 -13.74 17.46 -13.32
CA GLU A 70 -14.18 18.86 -13.29
C GLU A 70 -15.13 19.16 -12.12
N GLU A 71 -16.13 18.30 -11.92
CA GLU A 71 -17.10 18.43 -10.81
C GLU A 71 -16.81 17.45 -9.67
N THR A 72 -16.48 16.20 -10.02
CA THR A 72 -16.26 15.14 -9.04
C THR A 72 -15.09 14.26 -9.43
N ASP A 73 -14.28 13.92 -8.43
CA ASP A 73 -13.15 13.02 -8.63
C ASP A 73 -13.60 11.57 -8.63
N THR A 74 -12.89 10.75 -9.40
CA THR A 74 -13.18 9.33 -9.54
C THR A 74 -12.08 8.49 -8.91
N ILE A 75 -12.45 7.31 -8.40
CA ILE A 75 -11.49 6.36 -7.86
C ILE A 75 -11.22 5.30 -8.92
N GLN A 76 -9.98 5.25 -9.41
CA GLN A 76 -9.53 4.22 -10.35
C GLN A 76 -8.79 3.12 -9.61
N HIS A 77 -9.24 1.88 -9.79
CA HIS A 77 -8.62 0.69 -9.22
C HIS A 77 -8.15 -0.27 -10.32
N LEU A 78 -6.85 -0.61 -10.33
CA LEU A 78 -6.18 -1.41 -11.36
C LEU A 78 -5.76 -2.77 -10.81
N ARG A 79 -6.67 -3.74 -10.76
CA ARG A 79 -6.45 -5.06 -10.12
C ARG A 79 -5.13 -5.73 -10.52
N ASP A 80 -4.80 -5.74 -11.80
CA ASP A 80 -3.71 -6.56 -12.34
C ASP A 80 -2.32 -5.90 -12.37
N SER A 81 -2.20 -4.66 -11.86
CA SER A 81 -0.90 -3.97 -11.87
C SER A 81 0.10 -4.63 -10.90
N LYS A 82 1.28 -4.99 -11.43
CA LYS A 82 2.42 -5.59 -10.69
C LYS A 82 3.61 -4.64 -10.57
N HIS A 83 3.38 -3.34 -10.67
CA HIS A 83 4.44 -2.34 -10.68
C HIS A 83 4.30 -1.35 -9.53
N ILE A 84 5.45 -0.83 -9.11
CA ILE A 84 5.55 0.22 -8.11
C ILE A 84 6.10 1.46 -8.81
N ALA A 85 5.51 2.62 -8.51
CA ALA A 85 6.03 3.92 -8.91
C ALA A 85 6.88 4.48 -7.78
N ALA A 86 8.14 4.82 -8.07
CA ALA A 86 9.02 5.51 -7.15
C ALA A 86 9.22 6.96 -7.63
N PHE A 87 9.11 7.91 -6.70
CA PHE A 87 9.32 9.32 -6.98
C PHE A 87 10.67 9.76 -6.40
N HIS A 88 11.52 10.35 -7.23
CA HIS A 88 12.79 10.93 -6.82
C HIS A 88 13.06 12.23 -7.58
N ARG A 89 13.22 13.36 -6.88
CA ARG A 89 13.55 14.67 -7.48
C ARG A 89 12.67 15.03 -8.70
N ALA A 90 11.35 14.90 -8.55
CA ALA A 90 10.36 15.12 -9.62
C ALA A 90 10.44 14.16 -10.83
N ALA A 91 11.35 13.17 -10.83
CA ALA A 91 11.35 12.07 -11.78
C ALA A 91 10.57 10.87 -11.24
N THR A 92 9.75 10.27 -12.09
CA THR A 92 8.99 9.05 -11.79
C THR A 92 9.64 7.87 -12.48
N SER A 93 9.99 6.83 -11.72
CA SER A 93 10.44 5.55 -12.26
C SER A 93 9.45 4.44 -11.94
N ARG A 94 9.35 3.44 -12.82
CA ARG A 94 8.46 2.28 -12.66
C ARG A 94 9.31 1.02 -12.57
N SER A 95 9.24 0.34 -11.43
CA SER A 95 9.91 -0.96 -11.23
C SER A 95 8.85 -2.07 -11.20
N GLY A 96 9.07 -3.16 -11.93
CA GLY A 96 8.22 -4.35 -11.83
C GLY A 96 8.59 -5.20 -10.61
N SER A 97 7.60 -5.61 -9.82
CA SER A 97 7.79 -6.63 -8.78
C SER A 97 7.46 -8.00 -9.40
N THR A 98 8.38 -8.54 -10.20
CA THR A 98 8.23 -9.87 -10.79
C THR A 98 8.99 -10.88 -9.94
N THR A 99 8.34 -11.45 -8.93
CA THR A 99 8.85 -12.66 -8.27
C THR A 99 8.30 -13.88 -9.01
N THR A 100 8.93 -14.25 -10.12
CA THR A 100 8.88 -15.64 -10.60
C THR A 100 9.92 -16.42 -9.82
N ALA A 101 9.53 -16.88 -8.63
CA ALA A 101 10.25 -17.96 -7.95
C ALA A 101 9.64 -19.28 -8.44
N GLY A 102 10.28 -19.86 -9.45
CA GLY A 102 9.95 -21.16 -10.01
C GLY A 102 11.22 -21.78 -10.58
N CYS A 103 11.89 -22.58 -9.76
CA CYS A 103 12.71 -23.75 -10.12
C CYS A 103 12.59 -24.73 -8.96
#